data_AF-A0A914QB97-F1
#
_entry.id   AF-A0A914QB97-F1
#
_cell.length_a   1.000
_cell.length_b   1.000
_cell.length_c   1.000
_cell.angle_alpha   90.00
_cell.angle_beta   90.00
_cell.angle_gamma   90.00
#
_symmetry.space_group_name_H-M   'P 1'
#
loop_
_entity.id
_entity.type
_entity.pdbx_description
1 polymer ?
#
loop_
_entity_poly.entity_id
_entity_poly.type
_entity_poly.pdbx_seq_one_letter_code
_entity_poly.pdbx_strand_id
1 'polypeptide(L)'
;MLKTFFLTFIFTDIDCVSKLVTIWNLPVITYAASIKSEKRASPVSRIAPTTANTLCDSIITIMKELNLDKLVLFYNTGDSNVVSQGLYLIKVLNSENIQSRNFELQSTNITWFEFNGMVNIEEVQKFTRVIILLMGDSLDENLIVLQHLRRAGITASDYVIFLPWINEDPEKSYPWLENTISPINRSATVTVNDNTKKDFIGTYVIDSDNNGTSTTIRFSNLLLNKSQEFTRQNRNKLSRAFVLYDSLKLLILAVNQSYTQMGHLGAFNSTLMLQQISGITFEGASGVVEMDYNNERIPFYSLYEIRDDSDYNIYQIAKISPIKYITESNQTTYYLKMSKLDPPTKDKLKSKTTEPACGFQGYKCDYSKWYVISGTITVIVIAIGIGYYLKKRGCHMTQLKGESGFRRIFTSDKTVAQLSWHIPIEKVEMIKDESPRALSHKSESELSAASGLIRHVGITNETAIVYNNIVKIRRFKQLKNINFDQTEAQFLLSLKQLVHDNINPIIGLCYNNPTNELLVLSKFCSRGTLSEYLHNPEMRMDGKFKTAFLRDIINVRTGLPS
;
A
#
# COMPACT_ATOMS: atom_id res chain seq x y z
N MET A 1 21.30 42.99 40.93
CA MET A 1 20.70 42.39 39.71
C MET A 1 21.07 40.90 39.74
N LEU A 2 20.13 40.00 40.06
CA LEU A 2 20.42 38.56 40.08
C LEU A 2 20.78 38.13 38.65
N LYS A 3 22.05 37.83 38.40
CA LYS A 3 22.51 37.27 37.12
C LYS A 3 22.45 35.75 37.28
N THR A 4 21.31 35.17 36.92
CA THR A 4 21.01 33.74 37.08
C THR A 4 21.44 32.96 35.84
N PHE A 5 22.09 31.81 36.04
CA PHE A 5 22.33 30.83 34.98
C PHE A 5 21.06 30.01 34.75
N PHE A 6 20.69 29.80 33.48
CA PHE A 6 19.53 28.97 33.13
C PHE A 6 19.99 27.58 32.68
N LEU A 7 19.71 26.58 33.53
CA LEU A 7 19.69 25.16 33.16
C LEU A 7 18.24 24.79 32.88
N THR A 8 17.90 24.52 31.63
CA THR A 8 16.52 24.19 31.22
C THR A 8 16.37 22.69 30.93
N PHE A 9 15.29 22.10 31.46
CA PHE A 9 14.91 20.69 31.25
C PHE A 9 14.06 20.50 29.97
N ILE A 10 13.39 21.55 29.47
CA ILE A 10 12.23 21.38 28.57
C ILE A 10 12.59 21.54 27.08
N PHE A 11 12.28 20.50 26.32
CA PHE A 11 12.46 20.38 24.87
C PHE A 11 11.64 21.36 24.04
N THR A 12 10.36 21.55 24.36
CA THR A 12 9.41 22.33 23.56
C THR A 12 9.67 23.84 23.63
N ASP A 13 10.33 24.28 24.69
CA ASP A 13 10.54 25.71 24.97
C ASP A 13 11.96 26.17 24.66
N ILE A 14 12.87 25.26 24.26
CA ILE A 14 14.27 25.63 24.08
C ILE A 14 14.43 26.67 22.96
N ASP A 15 13.64 26.59 21.89
CA ASP A 15 13.69 27.59 20.82
C ASP A 15 13.24 28.97 21.29
N CYS A 16 12.22 29.04 22.16
CA CYS A 16 11.76 30.29 22.76
C CYS A 16 12.80 30.86 23.74
N VAL A 17 13.32 30.01 24.63
CA VAL A 17 14.38 30.37 25.58
C VAL A 17 15.62 30.83 24.83
N SER A 18 16.03 30.13 23.78
CA SER A 18 17.21 30.42 22.96
C SER A 18 17.16 31.86 22.39
N LYS A 19 15.99 32.31 21.94
CA LYS A 19 15.78 33.68 21.45
C LYS A 19 15.88 34.71 22.58
N LEU A 20 15.27 34.44 23.73
CA LEU A 20 15.31 35.34 24.90
C LEU A 20 16.73 35.49 25.44
N VAL A 21 17.48 34.39 25.58
CA VAL A 21 18.84 34.44 26.11
C VAL A 21 19.84 35.06 25.14
N THR A 22 19.55 35.03 23.84
CA THR A 22 20.28 35.82 22.83
C THR A 22 20.12 37.32 23.10
N ILE A 23 18.88 37.78 23.36
CA ILE A 23 18.60 39.19 23.67
C ILE A 23 19.27 39.61 24.99
N TRP A 24 19.25 38.73 26.00
CA TRP A 24 19.79 39.03 27.33
C TRP A 24 21.28 38.73 27.49
N ASN A 25 21.95 38.23 26.45
CA ASN A 25 23.35 37.80 26.47
C ASN A 25 23.65 36.83 27.63
N LEU A 26 22.76 35.87 27.86
CA LEU A 26 22.89 34.86 28.92
C LEU A 26 23.33 33.52 28.32
N PRO A 27 24.31 32.83 28.93
CA PRO A 27 24.70 31.49 28.50
C PRO A 27 23.65 30.48 28.92
N VAL A 28 23.26 29.58 28.01
CA VAL A 28 22.40 28.44 28.32
C VAL A 28 23.15 27.15 28.01
N ILE A 29 23.14 26.24 28.97
CA ILE A 29 23.63 24.87 28.78
C ILE A 29 22.42 23.95 28.94
N THR A 30 22.08 23.22 27.88
CA THR A 30 21.01 22.22 27.91
C THR A 30 21.59 20.83 27.97
N TYR A 31 21.01 19.98 28.81
CA TYR A 31 21.28 18.55 28.89
C TYR A 31 20.23 17.71 28.14
N ALA A 32 19.24 18.35 27.51
CA ALA A 32 18.19 17.70 26.73
C ALA A 32 18.55 17.63 25.23
N ALA A 33 18.15 16.54 24.57
CA ALA A 33 18.54 16.14 23.22
C ALA A 33 17.72 16.80 22.08
N SER A 34 17.72 18.13 21.95
CA SER A 34 16.90 18.81 20.93
C SER A 34 17.29 18.49 19.47
N ILE A 35 16.28 18.35 18.61
CA ILE A 35 16.42 18.34 17.14
C ILE A 35 16.82 19.74 16.70
N LYS A 36 17.94 19.84 15.99
CA LYS A 36 18.59 21.11 15.69
C LYS A 36 17.65 22.03 14.88
N SER A 37 17.27 23.14 15.50
CA SER A 37 16.98 24.38 14.77
C SER A 37 18.27 24.80 14.05
N GLU A 38 18.24 24.86 12.71
CA GLU A 38 19.36 25.17 11.80
C GLU A 38 20.09 26.51 12.07
N LYS A 39 19.81 27.23 13.15
CA LYS A 39 20.42 28.53 13.44
C LYS A 39 21.63 28.42 14.35
N ARG A 40 22.79 28.44 13.68
CA ARG A 40 24.18 28.57 14.15
C ARG A 40 24.48 29.77 15.10
N ALA A 41 23.47 30.47 15.60
CA ALA A 41 23.61 31.81 16.19
C ALA A 41 22.79 32.00 17.49
N SER A 42 22.63 30.95 18.29
CA SER A 42 22.04 31.09 19.62
C SER A 42 23.06 30.77 20.70
N PRO A 43 23.10 31.50 21.84
CA PRO A 43 24.06 31.28 22.92
C PRO A 43 23.71 30.04 23.77
N VAL A 44 23.46 28.93 23.09
CA VAL A 44 23.03 27.65 23.67
C VAL A 44 24.10 26.62 23.38
N SER A 45 24.58 25.95 24.43
CA SER A 45 25.43 24.77 24.33
C SER A 45 24.62 23.52 24.69
N ARG A 46 24.77 22.44 23.90
CA ARG A 46 24.03 21.19 24.07
C ARG A 46 24.98 20.07 24.50
N ILE A 47 24.80 19.57 25.72
CA ILE A 47 25.67 18.52 26.29
C ILE A 47 25.07 17.10 26.19
N ALA A 48 23.86 17.00 25.64
CA ALA A 48 23.18 15.71 25.49
C ALA A 48 24.07 14.72 24.69
N PRO A 49 24.20 13.47 25.16
CA PRO A 49 25.06 12.47 24.52
C PRO A 49 24.58 12.05 23.13
N THR A 50 23.29 12.15 22.90
CA THR A 50 22.59 11.77 21.68
C THR A 50 21.70 12.91 21.24
N THR A 51 21.63 13.14 19.94
CA THR A 51 20.63 13.99 19.30
C THR A 51 20.11 13.26 18.07
N ALA A 52 18.96 13.69 17.55
CA ALA A 52 18.43 13.21 16.28
C ALA A 52 19.46 13.26 15.14
N ASN A 53 20.19 14.38 15.05
CA ASN A 53 21.12 14.61 13.96
C ASN A 53 22.32 13.69 14.05
N THR A 54 22.93 13.62 15.23
CA THR A 54 24.10 12.77 15.46
C THR A 54 23.76 11.28 15.28
N LEU A 55 22.51 10.89 15.56
CA LEU A 55 22.02 9.54 15.27
C LEU A 55 21.87 9.32 13.76
N CYS A 56 21.36 10.30 13.01
CA CYS A 56 21.29 10.20 11.55
C CYS A 56 22.68 10.11 10.92
N ASP A 57 23.64 10.90 11.41
CA ASP A 57 25.03 10.85 10.98
C ASP A 57 25.66 9.47 11.25
N SER A 58 25.31 8.83 12.37
CA SER A 58 25.80 7.49 12.70
C SER A 58 25.19 6.42 11.77
N ILE A 59 23.90 6.53 11.44
CA ILE A 59 23.23 5.68 10.44
C ILE A 59 23.93 5.79 9.09
N ILE A 60 24.19 7.01 8.61
CA ILE A 60 24.86 7.22 7.32
C ILE A 60 26.28 6.65 7.32
N THR A 61 26.98 6.81 8.44
CA THR A 61 28.32 6.23 8.61
C THR A 61 28.29 4.71 8.48
N ILE A 62 27.29 4.05 9.10
CA ILE A 62 27.07 2.61 8.96
C ILE A 62 26.79 2.26 7.49
N MET A 63 25.89 2.98 6.83
CA MET A 63 25.53 2.71 5.43
C MET A 63 26.75 2.82 4.51
N LYS A 64 27.57 3.87 4.66
CA LYS A 64 28.79 4.08 3.86
C LYS A 64 29.83 2.98 4.10
N GLU A 65 30.14 2.68 5.36
CA GLU A 65 31.16 1.67 5.70
C GLU A 65 30.74 0.24 5.29
N LEU A 66 29.43 -0.02 5.22
CA LEU A 66 28.87 -1.28 4.73
C LEU A 66 28.62 -1.31 3.21
N ASN A 67 28.88 -0.20 2.49
CA ASN A 67 28.57 -0.01 1.06
C ASN A 67 27.08 -0.29 0.73
N LEU A 68 26.17 0.26 1.54
CA LEU A 68 24.73 0.14 1.35
C LEU A 68 24.20 1.42 0.69
N ASP A 69 23.55 1.26 -0.46
CA ASP A 69 23.06 2.34 -1.32
C ASP A 69 21.52 2.47 -1.32
N LYS A 70 20.80 1.48 -0.77
CA LYS A 70 19.34 1.42 -0.74
C LYS A 70 18.81 0.95 0.60
N LEU A 71 17.79 1.65 1.13
CA LEU A 71 17.12 1.28 2.38
C LEU A 71 15.60 1.52 2.35
N VAL A 72 14.87 0.79 3.19
CA VAL A 72 13.48 1.10 3.51
C VAL A 72 13.42 1.72 4.90
N LEU A 73 12.80 2.89 5.00
CA LEU A 73 12.61 3.62 6.24
C LEU A 73 11.15 3.54 6.66
N PHE A 74 10.88 2.99 7.83
CA PHE A 74 9.60 3.14 8.50
C PHE A 74 9.76 4.18 9.59
N TYR A 75 8.88 5.19 9.64
CA TYR A 75 8.84 6.13 10.75
C TYR A 75 7.43 6.43 11.26
N ASN A 76 7.34 6.68 12.56
CA ASN A 76 6.09 7.01 13.22
C ASN A 76 5.69 8.47 12.98
N THR A 77 4.44 8.71 12.59
CA THR A 77 3.85 10.04 12.42
C THR A 77 3.03 10.54 13.61
N GLY A 78 2.80 9.66 14.61
CA GLY A 78 2.15 10.01 15.88
C GLY A 78 3.02 10.82 16.83
N ASP A 79 4.35 10.80 16.64
CA ASP A 79 5.31 11.55 17.45
C ASP A 79 6.03 12.61 16.60
N SER A 80 5.88 13.88 16.96
CA SER A 80 6.50 15.00 16.26
C SER A 80 8.04 14.93 16.23
N ASN A 81 8.66 14.35 17.26
CA ASN A 81 10.11 14.20 17.34
C ASN A 81 10.58 13.15 16.33
N VAL A 82 9.87 12.03 16.24
CA VAL A 82 10.17 10.96 15.28
C VAL A 82 9.94 11.43 13.85
N VAL A 83 8.88 12.20 13.60
CA VAL A 83 8.63 12.81 12.28
C VAL A 83 9.79 13.68 11.86
N SER A 84 10.24 14.58 12.74
CA SER A 84 11.33 15.50 12.42
C SER A 84 12.67 14.78 12.27
N GLN A 85 12.91 13.71 13.04
CA GLN A 85 14.03 12.78 12.83
C GLN A 85 13.98 12.10 11.46
N GLY A 86 12.83 11.51 11.10
CA GLY A 86 12.63 10.84 9.82
C GLY A 86 12.84 11.79 8.65
N LEU A 87 12.28 12.99 8.69
CA LEU A 87 12.47 14.02 7.68
C LEU A 87 13.93 14.48 7.56
N TYR A 88 14.61 14.67 8.68
CA TYR A 88 16.04 15.00 8.68
C TYR A 88 16.87 13.87 8.05
N LEU A 89 16.63 12.61 8.46
CA LEU A 89 17.32 11.46 7.90
C LEU A 89 17.12 11.37 6.39
N ILE A 90 15.89 11.53 5.90
CA ILE A 90 15.59 11.53 4.46
C ILE A 90 16.36 12.63 3.72
N LYS A 91 16.42 13.85 4.29
CA LYS A 91 17.19 14.97 3.72
C LYS A 91 18.67 14.61 3.57
N VAL A 92 19.27 14.02 4.60
CA VAL A 92 20.70 13.69 4.58
C VAL A 92 20.99 12.48 3.70
N LEU A 93 20.15 11.44 3.70
CA LEU A 93 20.27 10.29 2.78
C LEU A 93 20.27 10.72 1.32
N ASN A 94 19.37 11.64 0.94
CA ASN A 94 19.33 12.20 -0.41
C ASN A 94 20.60 12.97 -0.77
N SER A 95 21.18 13.71 0.18
CA SER A 95 22.43 14.45 -0.04
C SER A 95 23.63 13.53 -0.29
N GLU A 96 23.58 12.31 0.22
CA GLU A 96 24.62 11.29 0.11
C GLU A 96 24.36 10.27 -1.02
N ASN A 97 23.36 10.54 -1.87
CA ASN A 97 22.92 9.65 -2.96
C ASN A 97 22.48 8.24 -2.51
N ILE A 98 22.00 8.09 -1.27
CA ILE A 98 21.43 6.85 -0.76
C ILE A 98 19.92 6.85 -1.04
N GLN A 99 19.43 5.87 -1.79
CA GLN A 99 18.01 5.80 -2.16
C GLN A 99 17.19 5.23 -1.01
N SER A 100 16.14 5.93 -0.60
CA SER A 100 15.22 5.43 0.43
C SER A 100 13.78 5.30 -0.07
N ARG A 101 13.10 4.22 0.37
CA ARG A 101 11.64 4.08 0.30
C ARG A 101 11.08 4.28 1.68
N ASN A 102 10.19 5.26 1.83
CA ASN A 102 9.76 5.74 3.12
C ASN A 102 8.29 5.38 3.34
N PHE A 103 7.98 4.78 4.48
CA PHE A 103 6.62 4.41 4.88
C PHE A 103 6.28 5.10 6.19
N GLU A 104 5.24 5.92 6.13
CA GLU A 104 4.68 6.64 7.27
C GLU A 104 3.66 5.76 7.98
N LEU A 105 3.80 5.62 9.29
CA LEU A 105 2.92 4.80 10.13
C LEU A 105 2.46 5.63 11.32
N GLN A 106 1.18 5.60 11.69
CA GLN A 106 0.72 6.17 12.97
C GLN A 106 0.78 5.09 14.06
N SER A 107 1.73 5.15 15.01
CA SER A 107 1.76 4.25 16.18
C SER A 107 0.85 4.82 17.29
N THR A 108 0.14 4.06 18.13
CA THR A 108 0.17 2.65 18.55
C THR A 108 -1.19 1.99 18.26
N ASN A 109 -1.24 0.73 17.78
CA ASN A 109 -2.45 -0.07 17.41
C ASN A 109 -2.75 -0.26 15.91
N ILE A 110 -1.74 -0.19 15.03
CA ILE A 110 -1.94 -0.57 13.62
C ILE A 110 -2.28 -2.07 13.53
N THR A 111 -3.43 -2.40 12.96
CA THR A 111 -3.80 -3.78 12.68
C THR A 111 -3.05 -4.34 11.47
N TRP A 112 -2.98 -5.66 11.32
CA TRP A 112 -2.36 -6.28 10.14
C TRP A 112 -3.00 -5.79 8.82
N PHE A 113 -4.32 -5.60 8.81
CA PHE A 113 -5.04 -5.16 7.62
C PHE A 113 -4.66 -3.73 7.22
N GLU A 114 -4.59 -2.82 8.20
CA GLU A 114 -4.13 -1.44 7.97
C GLU A 114 -2.67 -1.41 7.53
N PHE A 115 -1.79 -2.18 8.20
CA PHE A 115 -0.40 -2.29 7.82
C PHE A 115 -0.25 -2.76 6.37
N ASN A 116 -0.97 -3.81 5.97
CA ASN A 116 -0.93 -4.34 4.60
C ASN A 116 -1.58 -3.41 3.57
N GLY A 117 -2.47 -2.50 4.01
CA GLY A 117 -3.05 -1.46 3.16
C GLY A 117 -2.13 -0.24 2.98
N MET A 118 -1.34 0.10 3.99
CA MET A 118 -0.41 1.24 3.98
C MET A 118 0.95 0.89 3.38
N VAL A 119 1.43 -0.34 3.62
CA VAL A 119 2.75 -0.80 3.22
C VAL A 119 2.62 -1.76 2.06
N ASN A 120 3.15 -1.35 0.91
CA ASN A 120 3.27 -2.25 -0.24
C ASN A 120 4.41 -3.25 0.00
N ILE A 121 4.09 -4.40 0.58
CA ILE A 121 5.08 -5.44 0.93
C ILE A 121 5.88 -5.89 -0.31
N GLU A 122 5.23 -6.01 -1.47
CA GLU A 122 5.94 -6.38 -2.70
C GLU A 122 7.00 -5.37 -3.09
N GLU A 123 6.72 -4.07 -2.91
CA GLU A 123 7.69 -3.01 -3.17
C GLU A 123 8.88 -3.14 -2.23
N VAL A 124 8.63 -3.37 -0.93
CA VAL A 124 9.69 -3.57 0.07
C VAL A 124 10.59 -4.74 -0.32
N GLN A 125 10.00 -5.89 -0.64
CA GLN A 125 10.73 -7.12 -1.00
C GLN A 125 11.53 -6.97 -2.31
N LYS A 126 11.05 -6.18 -3.27
CA LYS A 126 11.70 -5.92 -4.57
C LYS A 126 12.71 -4.78 -4.53
N PHE A 127 12.79 -3.99 -3.46
CA PHE A 127 13.64 -2.80 -3.42
C PHE A 127 15.00 -3.06 -2.74
N THR A 128 15.00 -3.55 -1.51
CA THR A 128 16.23 -3.77 -0.70
C THR A 128 15.97 -4.71 0.47
N ARG A 129 17.06 -5.22 1.07
CA ARG A 129 17.03 -6.04 2.29
C ARG A 129 17.37 -5.27 3.55
N VAL A 130 17.61 -3.96 3.43
CA VAL A 130 17.99 -3.09 4.54
C VAL A 130 16.78 -2.28 4.99
N ILE A 131 16.41 -2.42 6.26
CA ILE A 131 15.25 -1.77 6.87
C ILE A 131 15.71 -0.98 8.09
N ILE A 132 15.21 0.25 8.22
CA ILE A 132 15.40 1.10 9.39
C ILE A 132 14.02 1.35 10.01
N LEU A 133 13.87 1.09 11.31
CA LEU A 133 12.64 1.33 12.05
C LEU A 133 12.83 2.48 13.05
N LEU A 134 12.18 3.62 12.79
CA LEU A 134 12.12 4.78 13.67
C LEU A 134 10.70 4.92 14.24
N MET A 135 10.31 4.09 15.21
CA MET A 135 8.94 4.12 15.73
C MET A 135 8.73 5.04 16.95
N GLY A 136 9.82 5.38 17.65
CA GLY A 136 9.80 6.26 18.82
C GLY A 136 10.97 6.06 19.75
N ASP A 137 10.85 6.62 20.94
CA ASP A 137 11.92 6.65 21.95
C ASP A 137 12.06 5.30 22.69
N SER A 138 11.12 4.38 22.48
CA SER A 138 11.17 3.02 23.01
C SER A 138 11.32 1.97 21.93
N LEU A 139 12.02 0.89 22.27
CA LEU A 139 12.10 -0.26 21.38
C LEU A 139 10.76 -1.01 21.29
N ASP A 140 9.89 -0.95 22.31
CA ASP A 140 8.55 -1.56 22.30
C ASP A 140 7.64 -1.03 21.19
N GLU A 141 7.78 0.24 20.83
CA GLU A 141 7.03 0.85 19.73
C GLU A 141 7.38 0.21 18.38
N ASN A 142 8.54 -0.44 18.26
CA ASN A 142 8.94 -1.19 17.07
C ASN A 142 8.32 -2.60 17.01
N LEU A 143 7.86 -3.15 18.14
CA LEU A 143 7.40 -4.54 18.23
C LEU A 143 6.24 -4.83 17.28
N ILE A 144 5.25 -3.94 17.21
CA ILE A 144 4.07 -4.12 16.35
C ILE A 144 4.50 -4.21 14.88
N VAL A 145 5.42 -3.33 14.46
CA VAL A 145 5.92 -3.30 13.09
C VAL A 145 6.78 -4.53 12.80
N LEU A 146 7.65 -4.95 13.73
CA LEU A 146 8.44 -6.17 13.61
C LEU A 146 7.54 -7.42 13.44
N GLN A 147 6.45 -7.50 14.20
CA GLN A 147 5.48 -8.60 14.09
C GLN A 147 4.76 -8.61 12.74
N HIS A 148 4.37 -7.44 12.23
CA HIS A 148 3.75 -7.34 10.91
C HIS A 148 4.73 -7.63 9.78
N LEU A 149 5.97 -7.15 9.86
CA LEU A 149 7.04 -7.50 8.91
C LEU A 149 7.28 -9.02 8.90
N ARG A 150 7.33 -9.66 10.06
CA ARG A 150 7.45 -11.11 10.17
C ARG A 150 6.28 -11.85 9.51
N ARG A 151 5.04 -11.38 9.73
CA ARG A 151 3.85 -11.93 9.05
C ARG A 151 3.91 -11.75 7.54
N ALA A 152 4.53 -10.67 7.06
CA ALA A 152 4.80 -10.40 5.66
C ALA A 152 5.96 -11.24 5.07
N GLY A 153 6.59 -12.12 5.85
CA GLY A 153 7.76 -12.91 5.45
C GLY A 153 9.09 -12.13 5.48
N ILE A 154 9.08 -10.91 5.99
CA ILE A 154 10.28 -10.09 6.19
C ILE A 154 10.83 -10.40 7.57
N THR A 155 11.88 -11.20 7.62
CA THR A 155 12.47 -11.70 8.87
C THR A 155 13.93 -11.32 8.99
N ALA A 156 14.44 -11.22 10.22
CA ALA A 156 15.82 -10.89 10.50
C ALA A 156 16.84 -11.94 10.01
N SER A 157 16.41 -13.12 9.54
CA SER A 157 17.29 -14.07 8.87
C SER A 157 17.70 -13.60 7.47
N ASP A 158 16.77 -13.00 6.72
CA ASP A 158 16.98 -12.60 5.33
C ASP A 158 17.20 -11.09 5.17
N TYR A 159 16.71 -10.30 6.12
CA TYR A 159 16.80 -8.84 6.13
C TYR A 159 17.73 -8.34 7.24
N VAL A 160 18.32 -7.17 7.01
CA VAL A 160 19.04 -6.40 8.02
C VAL A 160 18.11 -5.33 8.53
N ILE A 161 17.72 -5.42 9.80
CA ILE A 161 16.83 -4.46 10.44
C ILE A 161 17.64 -3.68 11.47
N PHE A 162 17.79 -2.38 11.23
CA PHE A 162 18.39 -1.44 12.17
C PHE A 162 17.29 -0.78 13.01
N LEU A 163 17.54 -0.71 14.31
CA LEU A 163 16.71 -0.09 15.33
C LEU A 163 17.52 1.07 15.95
N PRO A 164 17.50 2.27 15.34
CA PRO A 164 18.07 3.44 15.95
C PRO A 164 17.32 3.75 17.24
N TRP A 165 18.04 3.85 18.35
CA TRP A 165 17.44 4.07 19.66
C TRP A 165 18.01 5.33 20.28
N ILE A 166 17.13 6.29 20.56
CA ILE A 166 17.45 7.45 21.38
C ILE A 166 16.83 7.20 22.75
N ASN A 167 17.63 6.69 23.68
CA ASN A 167 17.15 6.51 25.04
C ASN A 167 17.17 7.84 25.81
N GLU A 168 16.12 8.64 25.64
CA GLU A 168 15.92 9.88 26.41
C GLU A 168 15.28 9.64 27.76
N ASP A 169 14.55 8.52 27.91
CA ASP A 169 13.90 8.12 29.14
C ASP A 169 14.52 6.85 29.71
N PRO A 170 15.50 6.99 30.61
CA PRO A 170 16.20 5.84 31.18
C PRO A 170 15.27 4.88 31.95
N GLU A 171 14.02 5.28 32.25
CA GLU A 171 12.90 4.45 32.74
C GLU A 171 12.62 3.24 31.86
N LYS A 172 12.85 3.35 30.54
CA LYS A 172 12.58 2.28 29.59
C LYS A 172 13.75 1.30 29.53
N SER A 173 13.51 0.10 30.05
CA SER A 173 14.43 -1.03 29.92
C SER A 173 14.33 -1.60 28.51
N TYR A 174 15.26 -2.49 28.12
CA TYR A 174 15.07 -3.25 26.89
C TYR A 174 13.73 -4.03 26.97
N PRO A 175 12.88 -4.02 25.92
CA PRO A 175 11.60 -4.71 25.86
C PRO A 175 11.62 -6.16 26.35
N TRP A 176 12.72 -6.87 26.05
CA TRP A 176 12.92 -8.27 26.39
C TRP A 176 13.51 -8.51 27.79
N LEU A 177 13.85 -7.45 28.52
CA LEU A 177 14.30 -7.48 29.92
C LEU A 177 13.21 -6.99 30.89
N GLU A 178 12.08 -6.47 30.39
CA GLU A 178 11.03 -5.90 31.24
C GLU A 178 10.11 -6.99 31.80
N ASN A 179 10.28 -7.33 33.07
CA ASN A 179 9.28 -8.10 33.83
C ASN A 179 8.07 -7.19 34.09
N THR A 180 7.12 -7.11 33.15
CA THR A 180 5.91 -6.30 33.34
C THR A 180 5.04 -6.92 34.45
N ILE A 181 4.81 -6.15 35.51
CA ILE A 181 3.76 -6.45 36.50
C ILE A 181 2.45 -6.12 35.82
N SER A 182 1.58 -7.12 35.61
CA SER A 182 0.25 -6.90 35.04
C SER A 182 -0.52 -5.87 35.87
N PRO A 183 -1.09 -4.80 35.27
CA PRO A 183 -1.85 -3.78 36.00
C PRO A 183 -3.13 -4.33 36.65
N ILE A 184 -3.55 -5.54 36.29
CA ILE A 184 -4.79 -6.16 36.74
C ILE A 184 -4.56 -7.18 37.87
N ASN A 185 -3.35 -7.72 38.04
CA ASN A 185 -3.03 -8.70 39.09
C ASN A 185 -1.61 -8.51 39.64
N ARG A 186 -1.49 -7.92 40.83
CA ARG A 186 -0.22 -7.69 41.56
C ARG A 186 0.49 -8.97 42.06
N SER A 187 -0.01 -10.16 41.71
CA SER A 187 0.54 -11.45 42.13
C SER A 187 1.06 -12.30 40.97
N ALA A 188 0.93 -11.83 39.73
CA ALA A 188 1.47 -12.52 38.56
C ALA A 188 2.61 -11.68 37.98
N THR A 189 3.85 -12.07 38.31
CA THR A 189 5.02 -11.74 37.48
C THR A 189 4.77 -12.35 36.11
N VAL A 190 4.35 -11.54 35.14
CA VAL A 190 4.27 -11.99 33.75
C VAL A 190 5.73 -12.13 33.30
N THR A 191 6.19 -13.37 33.23
CA THR A 191 7.45 -13.70 32.57
C THR A 191 7.40 -13.11 31.17
N VAL A 192 8.40 -12.30 30.83
CA VAL A 192 8.58 -11.72 29.49
C VAL A 192 8.09 -12.70 28.42
N ASN A 193 7.14 -12.29 27.58
CA ASN A 193 6.57 -13.13 26.54
C ASN A 193 7.73 -13.63 25.65
N ASP A 194 8.12 -14.90 25.71
CA ASP A 194 9.26 -15.43 24.91
C ASP A 194 9.08 -15.18 23.39
N ASN A 195 7.85 -14.96 22.96
CA ASN A 195 7.50 -14.56 21.61
C ASN A 195 8.00 -13.15 21.24
N THR A 196 7.91 -12.15 22.15
CA THR A 196 8.43 -10.80 21.87
C THR A 196 9.95 -10.79 21.80
N LYS A 197 10.62 -11.61 22.61
CA LYS A 197 12.08 -11.79 22.53
C LYS A 197 12.49 -12.29 21.15
N LYS A 198 11.82 -13.34 20.66
CA LYS A 198 12.06 -13.88 19.32
C LYS A 198 11.87 -12.85 18.23
N ASP A 199 10.99 -11.87 18.38
CA ASP A 199 10.76 -10.80 17.40
C ASP A 199 12.00 -9.92 17.18
N PHE A 200 12.81 -9.68 18.23
CA PHE A 200 14.00 -8.83 18.18
C PHE A 200 15.30 -9.57 17.83
N ILE A 201 15.36 -10.89 17.95
CA ILE A 201 16.56 -11.68 17.64
C ILE A 201 17.04 -11.43 16.20
N GLY A 202 18.32 -11.14 16.05
CA GLY A 202 18.97 -10.89 14.76
C GLY A 202 18.77 -9.48 14.20
N THR A 203 18.12 -8.59 14.95
CA THR A 203 18.07 -7.15 14.65
C THR A 203 19.28 -6.42 15.25
N TYR A 204 19.56 -5.21 14.75
CA TYR A 204 20.71 -4.42 15.13
C TYR A 204 20.30 -3.10 15.77
N VAL A 205 20.73 -2.85 17.01
CA VAL A 205 20.41 -1.63 17.75
C VAL A 205 21.55 -0.62 17.62
N ILE A 206 21.21 0.64 17.33
CA ILE A 206 22.19 1.74 17.34
C ILE A 206 21.90 2.58 18.58
N ASP A 207 22.84 2.58 19.52
CA ASP A 207 22.73 3.31 20.79
C ASP A 207 24.05 4.01 21.13
N SER A 208 24.01 4.97 22.05
CA SER A 208 25.19 5.67 22.54
C SER A 208 26.10 4.79 23.39
N ASP A 209 27.41 4.90 23.18
CA ASP A 209 28.45 4.12 23.88
C ASP A 209 28.83 4.76 25.24
N ASN A 210 27.88 5.40 25.93
CA ASN A 210 28.15 6.08 27.21
C ASN A 210 27.91 5.20 28.44
N ASN A 211 27.35 4.00 28.24
CA ASN A 211 27.04 3.08 29.32
C ASN A 211 28.24 2.17 29.62
N GLY A 212 28.71 2.17 30.87
CA GLY A 212 29.67 1.16 31.35
C GLY A 212 31.13 1.59 31.47
N THR A 213 31.45 2.89 31.35
CA THR A 213 32.79 3.36 31.73
C THR A 213 33.02 3.23 33.24
N SER A 214 34.28 3.08 33.67
CA SER A 214 34.63 2.97 35.09
C SER A 214 34.15 4.18 35.91
N THR A 215 34.08 5.36 35.28
CA THR A 215 33.57 6.59 35.88
C THR A 215 32.07 6.55 36.09
N THR A 216 31.30 6.07 35.10
CA THR A 216 29.86 5.88 35.20
C THR A 216 29.51 4.86 36.29
N ILE A 217 30.25 3.76 36.39
CA ILE A 217 30.07 2.75 37.45
C ILE A 217 30.39 3.35 38.82
N ARG A 218 31.48 4.11 38.94
CA ARG A 218 31.83 4.79 40.20
C ARG A 218 30.76 5.81 40.61
N PHE A 219 30.29 6.63 39.68
CA PHE A 219 29.32 7.69 39.96
C PHE A 219 27.93 7.12 40.26
N SER A 220 27.51 6.07 39.56
CA SER A 220 26.28 5.34 39.88
C SER A 220 26.32 4.76 41.31
N ASN A 221 27.42 4.11 41.70
CA ASN A 221 27.59 3.61 43.07
C ASN A 221 27.58 4.74 44.11
N LEU A 222 28.18 5.90 43.79
CA LEU A 222 28.16 7.07 44.68
C LEU A 222 26.75 7.64 44.86
N LEU A 223 25.96 7.77 43.79
CA LEU A 223 24.57 8.24 43.86
C LEU A 223 23.70 7.26 44.65
N LEU A 224 23.77 5.97 44.31
CA LEU A 224 23.01 4.91 44.99
C LEU A 224 23.33 4.83 46.49
N ASN A 225 24.57 5.11 46.89
CA ASN A 225 24.95 5.12 48.31
C ASN A 225 24.51 6.40 49.05
N LYS A 226 24.39 7.55 48.37
CA LYS A 226 24.09 8.85 49.00
C LYS A 226 22.60 9.14 49.11
N SER A 227 21.79 8.74 48.14
CA SER A 227 20.36 9.00 48.15
C SER A 227 19.60 7.73 48.54
N GLN A 228 19.12 7.69 49.79
CA GLN A 228 18.17 6.66 50.24
C GLN A 228 16.89 6.62 49.37
N GLU A 229 16.56 7.73 48.68
CA GLU A 229 15.46 7.84 47.73
C GLU A 229 15.77 7.27 46.33
N PHE A 230 17.04 7.11 45.92
CA PHE A 230 17.38 6.35 44.71
C PHE A 230 17.44 4.86 45.06
N THR A 231 16.27 4.27 45.31
CA THR A 231 16.09 2.83 45.36
C THR A 231 16.45 2.19 44.01
N ARG A 232 16.67 0.86 43.99
CA ARG A 232 17.02 0.10 42.76
C ARG A 232 16.07 0.33 41.58
N GLN A 233 14.80 0.70 41.82
CA GLN A 233 13.82 1.07 40.80
C GLN A 233 14.16 2.38 40.06
N ASN A 234 14.95 3.27 40.68
CA ASN A 234 15.39 4.55 40.10
C ASN A 234 16.77 4.46 39.42
N ARG A 235 17.36 3.26 39.21
CA ARG A 235 18.58 3.11 38.39
C ARG A 235 18.42 3.74 37.01
N ASN A 236 17.20 3.59 36.52
CA ASN A 236 16.67 4.16 35.31
C ASN A 236 16.46 5.68 35.37
N LYS A 237 16.95 6.42 36.37
CA LYS A 237 17.02 7.90 36.38
C LYS A 237 18.45 8.42 36.41
N LEU A 238 19.42 7.51 36.49
CA LEU A 238 20.84 7.84 36.64
C LEU A 238 21.42 8.51 35.40
N SER A 239 21.00 8.14 34.18
CA SER A 239 21.60 8.71 32.95
C SER A 239 21.35 10.22 32.85
N ARG A 240 20.12 10.70 33.12
CA ARG A 240 19.79 12.13 33.17
C ARG A 240 20.58 12.86 34.26
N ALA A 241 20.75 12.23 35.42
CA ALA A 241 21.56 12.79 36.50
C ALA A 241 23.04 12.94 36.09
N PHE A 242 23.58 12.01 35.28
CA PHE A 242 24.94 12.12 34.75
C PHE A 242 25.09 13.30 33.80
N VAL A 243 24.17 13.47 32.84
CA VAL A 243 24.22 14.59 31.89
C VAL A 243 24.01 15.93 32.61
N LEU A 244 23.16 15.98 33.64
CA LEU A 244 23.01 17.17 34.48
C LEU A 244 24.29 17.51 35.24
N TYR A 245 24.94 16.51 35.86
CA TYR A 245 26.25 16.70 36.50
C TYR A 245 27.29 17.24 35.51
N ASP A 246 27.32 16.69 34.31
CA ASP A 246 28.24 17.12 33.26
C ASP A 246 27.96 18.55 32.81
N SER A 247 26.67 18.93 32.72
CA SER A 247 26.27 20.30 32.36
C SER A 247 26.73 21.33 33.40
N LEU A 248 26.64 20.99 34.69
CA LEU A 248 27.12 21.83 35.79
C LEU A 248 28.65 21.94 35.79
N LYS A 249 29.34 20.82 35.53
CA LYS A 249 30.80 20.80 35.43
C LYS A 249 31.29 21.66 34.26
N LEU A 250 30.66 21.53 33.09
CA LEU A 250 30.93 22.36 31.91
C LEU A 250 30.72 23.84 32.23
N LEU A 251 29.62 24.18 32.92
CA LEU A 251 29.32 25.54 33.32
C LEU A 251 30.43 26.14 34.19
N ILE A 252 30.85 25.40 35.23
CA ILE A 252 31.89 25.84 36.16
C ILE A 252 33.21 26.06 35.43
N LEU A 253 33.59 25.15 34.53
CA LEU A 253 34.80 25.27 33.71
C LEU A 253 34.75 26.53 32.84
N ALA A 254 33.64 26.74 32.13
CA ALA A 254 33.45 27.90 31.26
C ALA A 254 33.45 29.23 32.03
N VAL A 255 32.78 29.28 33.19
CA VAL A 255 32.78 30.46 34.07
C VAL A 255 34.18 30.75 34.60
N ASN A 256 34.90 29.73 35.05
CA ASN A 256 36.26 29.90 35.58
C ASN A 256 37.20 30.47 34.51
N GLN A 257 37.20 29.88 33.30
CA GLN A 257 38.03 30.37 32.18
C GLN A 257 37.63 31.77 31.70
N SER A 258 36.33 32.09 31.73
CA SER A 258 35.86 33.42 31.36
C SER A 258 36.20 34.46 32.43
N TYR A 259 36.16 34.07 33.70
CA TYR A 259 36.53 34.91 34.84
C TYR A 259 38.03 35.22 34.85
N THR A 260 38.90 34.26 34.51
CA THR A 260 40.35 34.52 34.45
C THR A 260 40.71 35.51 33.35
N GLN A 261 39.93 35.60 32.27
CA GLN A 261 40.17 36.52 31.16
C GLN A 261 39.64 37.94 31.40
N MET A 262 38.42 38.09 31.93
CA MET A 262 37.76 39.42 32.06
C MET A 262 37.16 39.68 33.46
N GLY A 263 37.58 38.94 34.48
CA GLY A 263 37.07 39.04 35.84
C GLY A 263 35.56 38.83 35.91
N HIS A 264 34.89 39.61 36.76
CA HIS A 264 33.45 39.52 36.96
C HIS A 264 32.64 39.79 35.67
N LEU A 265 33.15 40.58 34.72
CA LEU A 265 32.44 40.83 33.46
C LEU A 265 32.45 39.59 32.55
N GLY A 266 33.55 38.84 32.53
CA GLY A 266 33.68 37.61 31.75
C GLY A 266 32.79 36.48 32.25
N ALA A 267 32.66 36.32 33.57
CA ALA A 267 31.84 35.28 34.20
C ALA A 267 30.35 35.31 33.82
N PHE A 268 29.85 36.42 33.27
CA PHE A 268 28.46 36.58 32.82
C PHE A 268 28.33 36.95 31.35
N ASN A 269 29.41 36.89 30.57
CA ASN A 269 29.38 37.16 29.15
C ASN A 269 29.17 35.85 28.38
N SER A 270 27.98 35.65 27.81
CA SER A 270 27.65 34.39 27.12
C SER A 270 28.55 34.11 25.93
N THR A 271 28.89 35.13 25.13
CA THR A 271 29.76 34.97 23.96
C THR A 271 31.14 34.46 24.36
N LEU A 272 31.71 35.02 25.42
CA LEU A 272 33.01 34.60 25.95
C LEU A 272 32.94 33.18 26.51
N MET A 273 31.91 32.87 27.29
CA MET A 273 31.72 31.54 27.85
C MET A 273 31.56 30.48 26.77
N LEU A 274 30.83 30.77 25.69
CA LEU A 274 30.68 29.85 24.57
C LEU A 274 31.97 29.67 23.79
N GLN A 275 32.79 30.73 23.66
CA GLN A 275 34.14 30.58 23.11
C GLN A 275 35.01 29.65 23.98
N GLN A 276 34.83 29.67 25.31
CA GLN A 276 35.54 28.77 26.23
C GLN A 276 35.00 27.33 26.18
N ILE A 277 33.71 27.15 25.91
CA ILE A 277 33.07 25.82 25.76
C ILE A 277 33.50 25.16 24.44
N SER A 278 33.71 25.94 23.39
CA SER A 278 34.10 25.48 22.07
C SER A 278 35.38 24.63 22.12
N GLY A 279 35.30 23.35 21.72
CA GLY A 279 36.46 22.45 21.71
C GLY A 279 36.93 21.93 23.07
N ILE A 280 36.21 22.21 24.17
CA ILE A 280 36.61 21.73 25.50
C ILE A 280 36.39 20.22 25.64
N THR A 281 37.33 19.54 26.32
CA THR A 281 37.22 18.13 26.69
C THR A 281 37.39 17.98 28.20
N PHE A 282 36.53 17.21 28.85
CA PHE A 282 36.65 16.92 30.28
C PHE A 282 36.05 15.55 30.65
N GLU A 283 36.47 15.00 31.79
CA GLU A 283 35.94 13.74 32.32
C GLU A 283 34.66 14.00 33.13
N GLY A 284 33.53 13.50 32.65
CA GLY A 284 32.21 13.62 33.27
C GLY A 284 31.72 12.36 33.99
N ALA A 285 30.53 12.44 34.56
CA ALA A 285 29.79 11.30 35.09
C ALA A 285 29.27 10.37 33.96
N SER A 286 28.95 10.93 32.79
CA SER A 286 28.57 10.14 31.61
C SER A 286 29.76 9.66 30.77
N GLY A 287 30.98 9.71 31.31
CA GLY A 287 32.22 9.39 30.59
C GLY A 287 32.94 10.65 30.10
N VAL A 288 33.79 10.50 29.10
CA VAL A 288 34.49 11.64 28.50
C VAL A 288 33.49 12.50 27.73
N VAL A 289 33.46 13.79 28.04
CA VAL A 289 32.65 14.79 27.36
C VAL A 289 33.57 15.65 26.51
N GLU A 290 33.26 15.72 25.22
CA GLU A 290 33.95 16.58 24.28
C GLU A 290 32.94 17.45 23.54
N MET A 291 33.23 18.74 23.41
CA MET A 291 32.38 19.72 22.74
C MET A 291 32.96 20.10 21.38
N ASP A 292 32.11 20.18 20.35
CA ASP A 292 32.47 20.68 19.03
C ASP A 292 32.52 22.23 19.00
N TYR A 293 32.85 22.79 17.83
CA TYR A 293 32.90 24.25 17.68
C TYR A 293 31.53 24.93 17.61
N ASN A 294 30.46 24.15 17.41
CA ASN A 294 29.09 24.62 17.50
C ASN A 294 28.54 24.52 18.93
N ASN A 295 29.39 24.19 19.92
CA ASN A 295 29.03 23.96 21.32
C ASN A 295 28.05 22.81 21.52
N GLU A 296 28.12 21.79 20.68
CA GLU A 296 27.38 20.54 20.77
C GLU A 296 28.34 19.42 21.19
N ARG A 297 27.89 18.51 22.06
CA ARG A 297 28.70 17.37 22.46
C ARG A 297 28.95 16.45 21.26
N ILE A 298 30.21 16.07 21.07
CA ILE A 298 30.60 15.08 20.07
C ILE A 298 30.08 13.70 20.50
N PRO A 299 29.31 13.01 19.66
CA PRO A 299 28.64 11.77 20.03
C PRO A 299 29.56 10.55 19.91
N PHE A 300 29.30 9.53 20.72
CA PHE A 300 29.86 8.19 20.57
C PHE A 300 28.71 7.20 20.46
N TYR A 301 28.66 6.46 19.35
CA TYR A 301 27.64 5.45 19.12
C TYR A 301 28.26 4.07 19.04
N SER A 302 27.42 3.06 19.18
CA SER A 302 27.76 1.67 19.00
C SER A 302 26.64 0.92 18.32
N LEU A 303 27.03 -0.03 17.49
CA LEU A 303 26.14 -0.97 16.86
C LEU A 303 26.14 -2.25 17.70
N TYR A 304 24.94 -2.67 18.11
CA TYR A 304 24.72 -3.86 18.91
C TYR A 304 23.91 -4.88 18.12
N GLU A 305 24.25 -6.17 18.24
CA GLU A 305 23.45 -7.28 17.73
C GLU A 305 22.69 -7.94 18.88
N ILE A 306 21.40 -8.20 18.68
CA ILE A 306 20.59 -9.03 19.58
C ILE A 306 20.77 -10.49 19.18
N ARG A 307 21.47 -11.27 20.01
CA ARG A 307 21.74 -12.69 19.76
C ARG A 307 20.78 -13.59 20.54
N ASP A 308 20.56 -14.79 19.99
CA ASP A 308 19.84 -15.86 20.66
C ASP A 308 20.77 -16.52 21.69
N ASP A 309 20.75 -15.97 22.89
CA ASP A 309 21.51 -16.45 24.05
C ASP A 309 20.57 -16.54 25.25
N SER A 310 20.91 -17.34 26.27
CA SER A 310 20.00 -17.61 27.41
C SER A 310 19.53 -16.33 28.12
N ASP A 311 20.37 -15.31 28.11
CA ASP A 311 20.13 -14.01 28.76
C ASP A 311 19.70 -12.90 27.77
N TYR A 312 19.59 -13.20 26.48
CA TYR A 312 19.22 -12.22 25.42
C TYR A 312 20.04 -10.92 25.48
N ASN A 313 21.33 -11.06 25.76
CA ASN A 313 22.26 -9.94 25.86
C ASN A 313 22.45 -9.26 24.50
N ILE A 314 22.62 -7.95 24.54
CA ILE A 314 23.07 -7.16 23.40
C ILE A 314 24.60 -7.22 23.30
N TYR A 315 25.10 -7.51 22.11
CA TYR A 315 26.54 -7.64 21.87
C TYR A 315 27.03 -6.47 21.01
N GLN A 316 27.97 -5.69 21.53
CA GLN A 316 28.62 -4.62 20.77
C GLN A 316 29.45 -5.24 19.63
N ILE A 317 29.07 -4.95 18.38
CA ILE A 317 29.72 -5.50 17.18
C ILE A 317 30.58 -4.47 16.45
N ALA A 318 30.27 -3.18 16.60
CA ALA A 318 31.10 -2.09 16.09
C ALA A 318 30.92 -0.82 16.93
N LYS A 319 31.97 -0.02 17.00
CA LYS A 319 31.96 1.33 17.58
C LYS A 319 31.90 2.36 16.46
N ILE A 320 31.16 3.42 16.67
CA ILE A 320 31.06 4.56 15.76
C ILE A 320 31.58 5.77 16.52
N SER A 321 32.82 6.13 16.21
CA SER A 321 33.59 7.13 16.95
C SER A 321 33.97 8.31 16.05
N PRO A 322 34.04 9.52 16.59
CA PRO A 322 34.49 10.70 15.86
C PRO A 322 35.98 10.62 15.54
N ILE A 323 36.36 10.95 14.31
CA ILE A 323 37.74 11.22 13.90
C ILE A 323 37.86 12.71 13.63
N LYS A 324 38.78 13.34 14.36
CA LYS A 324 39.03 14.77 14.25
C LYS A 324 39.98 15.06 13.10
N TYR A 325 39.71 16.14 12.39
CA TYR A 325 40.60 16.70 11.38
C TYR A 325 40.55 18.22 11.45
N ILE A 326 41.55 18.87 10.85
CA ILE A 326 41.65 20.32 10.81
C ILE A 326 41.25 20.76 9.41
N THR A 327 40.27 21.66 9.32
CA THR A 327 39.87 22.25 8.04
C THR A 327 40.90 23.29 7.57
N GLU A 328 40.83 23.67 6.30
CA GLU A 328 41.64 24.77 5.74
C GLU A 328 41.45 26.10 6.49
N SER A 329 40.32 26.28 7.17
CA SER A 329 40.02 27.42 8.03
C SER A 329 40.60 27.34 9.45
N ASN A 330 41.51 26.40 9.74
CA ASN A 330 42.07 26.11 11.07
C ASN A 330 41.00 25.80 12.15
N GLN A 331 39.82 25.32 11.73
CA GLN A 331 38.79 24.85 12.65
C GLN A 331 38.93 23.34 12.79
N THR A 332 38.94 22.82 14.02
CA THR A 332 38.94 21.37 14.19
C THR A 332 37.50 20.86 14.07
N THR A 333 37.29 19.92 13.18
CA THR A 333 35.97 19.32 12.90
C THR A 333 36.09 17.82 13.06
N TYR A 334 34.96 17.12 13.01
CA TYR A 334 34.94 15.67 13.09
C TYR A 334 34.09 15.06 11.98
N TYR A 335 34.40 13.82 11.64
CA TYR A 335 33.49 12.93 10.93
C TYR A 335 33.40 11.62 11.71
N LEU A 336 32.26 10.95 11.65
CA LEU A 336 32.09 9.65 12.30
C LEU A 336 32.73 8.55 11.45
N LYS A 337 33.36 7.58 12.11
CA LYS A 337 33.88 6.38 11.48
C LYS A 337 33.47 5.14 12.26
N MET A 338 33.08 4.09 11.54
CA MET A 338 32.78 2.80 12.13
C MET A 338 34.05 1.95 12.28
N SER A 339 34.21 1.28 13.42
CA SER A 339 35.25 0.28 13.62
C SER A 339 34.99 -0.95 12.74
N LYS A 340 36.01 -1.80 12.58
CA LYS A 340 35.81 -3.09 11.92
C LYS A 340 34.76 -3.90 12.68
N LEU A 341 33.82 -4.47 11.94
CA LEU A 341 32.87 -5.46 12.46
C LEU A 341 33.62 -6.68 12.97
N ASP A 342 33.05 -7.34 13.95
CA ASP A 342 33.47 -8.67 14.34
C ASP A 342 33.33 -9.65 13.15
N PRO A 343 34.34 -10.50 12.89
CA PRO A 343 34.37 -11.36 11.71
C PRO A 343 33.10 -12.19 11.45
N PRO A 344 32.51 -12.91 12.43
CA PRO A 344 31.33 -13.75 12.17
C PRO A 344 30.11 -12.93 11.75
N THR A 345 29.94 -11.73 12.32
CA THR A 345 28.82 -10.85 11.98
C THR A 345 29.04 -10.17 10.64
N LYS A 346 30.28 -9.85 10.27
CA LYS A 346 30.60 -9.25 8.97
C LYS A 346 30.13 -10.10 7.80
N ASP A 347 30.41 -11.41 7.84
CA ASP A 347 30.01 -12.31 6.77
C ASP A 347 28.49 -12.50 6.73
N LYS A 348 27.86 -12.57 7.90
CA LYS A 348 26.39 -12.62 8.06
C LYS A 348 25.72 -11.37 7.49
N LEU A 349 26.22 -10.18 7.80
CA LEU A 349 25.66 -8.92 7.30
C LEU A 349 25.84 -8.82 5.79
N LYS A 350 27.03 -9.12 5.27
CA LYS A 350 27.32 -9.11 3.83
C LYS A 350 26.43 -10.08 3.06
N SER A 351 26.19 -11.28 3.60
CA SER A 351 25.28 -12.25 3.00
C SER A 351 23.84 -11.74 2.91
N LYS A 352 23.38 -10.99 3.91
CA LYS A 352 22.01 -10.46 3.95
C LYS A 352 21.84 -9.22 3.07
N THR A 353 22.85 -8.37 2.98
CA THR A 353 22.77 -7.12 2.20
C THR A 353 22.98 -7.35 0.70
N THR A 354 23.56 -8.48 0.31
CA THR A 354 23.68 -8.86 -1.09
C THR A 354 22.32 -9.20 -1.70
N GLU A 355 22.13 -8.83 -2.97
CA GLU A 355 20.93 -9.19 -3.74
C GLU A 355 20.62 -10.69 -3.60
N PRO A 356 19.34 -11.08 -3.41
CA PRO A 356 18.94 -12.49 -3.36
C PRO A 356 19.45 -13.28 -4.57
N ALA A 357 19.65 -14.59 -4.39
CA ALA A 357 20.08 -15.49 -5.47
C ALA A 357 19.18 -15.42 -6.73
N CYS A 358 17.88 -15.18 -6.53
CA CYS A 358 16.88 -15.04 -7.59
C CYS A 358 16.79 -13.60 -8.17
N GLY A 359 17.56 -12.65 -7.66
CA GLY A 359 17.43 -11.22 -8.00
C GLY A 359 16.19 -10.58 -7.37
N PHE A 360 16.20 -9.27 -7.14
CA PHE A 360 15.06 -8.59 -6.50
C PHE A 360 13.76 -8.67 -7.30
N GLN A 361 13.88 -8.72 -8.64
CA GLN A 361 12.74 -8.83 -9.55
C GLN A 361 12.53 -10.26 -10.07
N GLY A 362 13.22 -11.25 -9.50
CA GLY A 362 13.11 -12.65 -9.93
C GLY A 362 13.85 -12.98 -11.22
N TYR A 363 14.52 -12.03 -11.87
CA TYR A 363 15.15 -12.21 -13.19
C TYR A 363 16.31 -13.23 -13.20
N LYS A 364 16.88 -13.59 -12.05
CA LYS A 364 17.94 -14.62 -11.94
C LYS A 364 17.37 -16.02 -11.62
N CYS A 365 16.06 -16.15 -11.41
CA CYS A 365 15.45 -17.45 -11.19
C CYS A 365 15.39 -18.27 -12.50
N ASP A 366 15.71 -19.56 -12.38
CA ASP A 366 15.50 -20.51 -13.48
C ASP A 366 14.01 -20.88 -13.59
N TYR A 367 13.32 -20.21 -14.50
CA TYR A 367 11.92 -20.50 -14.84
C TYR A 367 11.78 -21.60 -15.90
N SER A 368 12.87 -22.21 -16.39
CA SER A 368 12.84 -23.21 -17.46
C SER A 368 11.90 -24.37 -17.14
N LYS A 369 11.83 -24.81 -15.87
CA LYS A 369 10.93 -25.87 -15.44
C LYS A 369 9.45 -25.48 -15.59
N TRP A 370 9.10 -24.25 -15.21
CA TRP A 370 7.74 -23.73 -15.34
C TRP A 370 7.33 -23.53 -16.80
N TYR A 371 8.24 -23.06 -17.65
CA TYR A 371 7.99 -22.97 -19.08
C TYR A 371 7.80 -24.35 -19.73
N VAL A 372 8.56 -25.37 -19.31
CA VAL A 372 8.38 -26.75 -19.79
C VAL A 372 7.02 -27.33 -19.34
N ILE A 373 6.63 -27.10 -18.08
CA ILE A 373 5.32 -27.55 -17.57
C ILE A 373 4.17 -26.83 -18.29
N SER A 374 4.26 -25.51 -18.45
CA SER A 374 3.27 -24.73 -19.21
C SER A 374 3.17 -25.23 -20.66
N GLY A 375 4.31 -25.45 -21.32
CA GLY A 375 4.35 -25.94 -22.70
C GLY A 375 3.72 -27.33 -22.84
N THR A 376 4.00 -28.26 -21.92
CA THR A 376 3.41 -29.61 -21.96
C THR A 376 1.90 -29.58 -21.76
N ILE A 377 1.39 -28.75 -20.83
CA ILE A 377 -0.06 -28.57 -20.63
C ILE A 377 -0.72 -28.03 -21.90
N THR A 378 -0.14 -27.00 -22.53
CA THR A 378 -0.69 -26.44 -23.77
C THR A 378 -0.73 -27.46 -24.90
N VAL A 379 0.33 -28.27 -25.08
CA VAL A 379 0.37 -29.34 -26.09
C VAL A 379 -0.69 -30.41 -25.81
N ILE A 380 -0.88 -30.80 -24.55
CA ILE A 380 -1.92 -31.76 -24.16
C ILE A 380 -3.32 -31.23 -24.48
N VAL A 381 -3.60 -29.96 -24.18
CA VAL A 381 -4.90 -29.33 -24.49
C VAL A 381 -5.14 -29.30 -26.00
N ILE A 382 -4.14 -28.96 -26.80
CA ILE A 382 -4.22 -28.97 -28.27
C ILE A 382 -4.43 -30.40 -28.78
N ALA A 383 -3.71 -31.39 -28.25
CA ALA A 383 -3.85 -32.80 -28.62
C ALA A 383 -5.24 -33.35 -28.27
N ILE A 384 -5.81 -32.98 -27.12
CA ILE A 384 -7.19 -33.33 -26.75
C ILE A 384 -8.19 -32.67 -27.71
N GLY A 385 -7.98 -31.40 -28.06
CA GLY A 385 -8.81 -30.70 -29.04
C GLY A 385 -8.79 -31.35 -30.43
N ILE A 386 -7.59 -31.71 -30.91
CA ILE A 386 -7.40 -32.43 -32.18
C ILE A 386 -7.99 -33.84 -32.08
N GLY A 387 -7.80 -34.55 -30.97
CA GLY A 387 -8.37 -35.88 -30.74
C GLY A 387 -9.91 -35.86 -30.72
N TYR A 388 -10.51 -34.85 -30.10
CA TYR A 388 -11.96 -34.63 -30.13
C TYR A 388 -12.45 -34.33 -31.55
N TYR A 389 -11.73 -33.49 -32.28
CA TYR A 389 -12.03 -33.16 -33.68
C TYR A 389 -11.96 -34.38 -34.60
N LEU A 390 -10.89 -35.18 -34.47
CA LEU A 390 -10.69 -36.41 -35.23
C LEU A 390 -11.70 -37.49 -34.82
N LYS A 391 -12.07 -37.63 -33.55
CA LYS A 391 -13.16 -38.52 -33.10
C LYS A 391 -14.50 -38.10 -33.70
N LYS A 392 -14.81 -36.79 -33.74
CA LYS A 392 -16.03 -36.26 -34.35
C LYS A 392 -16.06 -36.53 -35.87
N ARG A 393 -14.93 -36.36 -36.56
CA ARG A 393 -14.81 -36.69 -38.00
C ARG A 393 -14.81 -38.19 -38.28
N GLY A 394 -14.15 -38.99 -37.43
CA GLY A 394 -14.08 -40.45 -37.55
C GLY A 394 -15.44 -41.10 -37.32
N CYS A 395 -16.19 -40.67 -36.30
CA CYS A 395 -17.54 -41.14 -36.02
C CYS A 395 -18.53 -40.79 -37.16
N HIS A 396 -18.30 -39.67 -37.87
CA HIS A 396 -19.05 -39.32 -39.08
C HIS A 396 -18.68 -40.21 -40.29
N MET A 397 -17.51 -40.83 -40.33
CA MET A 397 -17.04 -41.70 -41.42
C MET A 397 -17.34 -43.19 -41.17
N THR A 398 -17.36 -43.64 -39.91
CA THR A 398 -17.59 -45.06 -39.56
C THR A 398 -19.05 -45.50 -39.60
N GLN A 399 -20.00 -44.59 -39.86
CA GLN A 399 -21.38 -44.97 -40.19
C GLN A 399 -21.59 -45.37 -41.67
N LEU A 400 -20.55 -45.31 -42.52
CA LEU A 400 -20.67 -45.57 -43.97
C LEU A 400 -20.05 -46.91 -44.43
N LYS A 401 -19.58 -47.76 -43.53
CA LYS A 401 -18.99 -49.07 -43.88
C LYS A 401 -19.49 -50.17 -42.95
N GLY A 402 -20.77 -50.51 -43.10
CA GLY A 402 -21.40 -51.65 -42.44
C GLY A 402 -22.70 -52.00 -43.18
N GLU A 403 -22.61 -53.06 -43.99
CA GLU A 403 -23.70 -53.94 -44.45
C GLU A 403 -24.81 -53.36 -45.35
N SER A 404 -24.71 -53.78 -46.62
CA SER A 404 -25.78 -54.24 -47.52
C SER A 404 -27.24 -54.07 -47.09
N GLY A 405 -27.97 -53.29 -47.89
CA GLY A 405 -29.41 -53.44 -48.08
C GLY A 405 -30.25 -52.53 -47.20
N PHE A 406 -31.07 -51.71 -47.85
CA PHE A 406 -32.16 -50.94 -47.27
C PHE A 406 -31.76 -49.60 -46.62
N ARG A 407 -32.04 -48.50 -47.35
CA ARG A 407 -32.66 -47.23 -46.89
C ARG A 407 -32.14 -46.04 -47.70
N ARG A 408 -32.74 -45.84 -48.88
CA ARG A 408 -33.04 -44.48 -49.36
C ARG A 408 -33.98 -43.88 -48.32
N ILE A 409 -33.51 -42.91 -47.54
CA ILE A 409 -34.23 -41.84 -46.82
C ILE A 409 -33.15 -41.21 -45.91
N PHE A 410 -33.13 -39.87 -45.82
CA PHE A 410 -32.10 -39.01 -45.19
C PHE A 410 -30.98 -38.45 -46.09
N THR A 411 -31.38 -37.89 -47.22
CA THR A 411 -30.85 -36.57 -47.65
C THR A 411 -31.94 -35.52 -47.44
N SER A 412 -32.17 -35.07 -46.19
CA SER A 412 -33.17 -34.01 -45.93
C SER A 412 -33.01 -33.23 -44.60
N ASP A 413 -31.86 -33.23 -43.91
CA ASP A 413 -31.79 -32.50 -42.61
C ASP A 413 -30.94 -31.24 -42.60
N LYS A 414 -30.19 -30.92 -43.68
CA LYS A 414 -29.54 -29.61 -43.82
C LYS A 414 -30.40 -28.56 -44.54
N THR A 415 -31.31 -28.98 -45.41
CA THR A 415 -32.21 -28.09 -46.16
C THR A 415 -33.46 -27.67 -45.37
N VAL A 416 -33.95 -28.51 -44.45
CA VAL A 416 -35.15 -28.23 -43.65
C VAL A 416 -34.87 -27.22 -42.52
N ALA A 417 -33.70 -27.27 -41.88
CA ALA A 417 -33.29 -26.27 -40.88
C ALA A 417 -33.02 -24.89 -41.51
N GLN A 418 -32.55 -24.87 -42.77
CA GLN A 418 -32.25 -23.65 -43.53
C GLN A 418 -33.49 -22.90 -44.05
N LEU A 419 -34.69 -23.49 -43.96
CA LEU A 419 -35.95 -22.89 -44.43
C LEU A 419 -36.98 -22.69 -43.32
N SER A 420 -36.57 -22.71 -42.04
CA SER A 420 -37.50 -22.49 -40.92
C SER A 420 -38.18 -21.11 -40.94
N TRP A 421 -37.64 -20.14 -41.69
CA TRP A 421 -38.22 -18.81 -41.92
C TRP A 421 -39.21 -18.76 -43.09
N HIS A 422 -39.27 -19.78 -43.95
CA HIS A 422 -40.27 -19.86 -45.02
C HIS A 422 -41.60 -20.39 -44.46
N ILE A 423 -42.69 -19.66 -44.70
CA ILE A 423 -44.04 -20.00 -44.25
C ILE A 423 -44.91 -20.21 -45.49
N PRO A 424 -45.45 -21.41 -45.73
CA PRO A 424 -46.36 -21.64 -46.86
C PRO A 424 -47.66 -20.87 -46.65
N ILE A 425 -48.23 -20.33 -47.72
CA ILE A 425 -49.45 -19.50 -47.70
C ILE A 425 -50.65 -20.20 -47.05
N GLU A 426 -50.73 -21.53 -47.15
CA GLU A 426 -51.78 -22.36 -46.54
C GLU A 426 -51.87 -22.21 -45.02
N LYS A 427 -50.78 -21.79 -44.37
CA LYS A 427 -50.71 -21.58 -42.92
C LYS A 427 -50.95 -20.12 -42.51
N VAL A 428 -51.24 -19.24 -43.46
CA VAL A 428 -51.54 -17.83 -43.24
C VAL A 428 -53.05 -17.64 -43.35
N GLU A 429 -53.73 -17.64 -42.21
CA GLU A 429 -55.17 -17.42 -42.16
C GLU A 429 -55.45 -15.92 -42.01
N MET A 430 -55.99 -15.29 -43.06
CA MET A 430 -56.36 -13.89 -43.03
C MET A 430 -57.55 -13.67 -42.09
N ILE A 431 -57.45 -12.69 -41.19
CA ILE A 431 -58.56 -12.27 -40.35
C ILE A 431 -59.47 -11.40 -41.23
N LYS A 432 -60.67 -11.89 -41.54
CA LYS A 432 -61.68 -11.13 -42.28
C LYS A 432 -62.53 -10.30 -41.32
N ASP A 433 -62.90 -9.09 -41.73
CA ASP A 433 -63.89 -8.27 -41.05
C ASP A 433 -65.28 -8.88 -41.21
N GLU A 434 -65.65 -9.82 -40.34
CA GLU A 434 -67.04 -10.28 -40.21
C GLU A 434 -67.50 -10.23 -38.75
N SER A 435 -68.73 -9.74 -38.61
CA SER A 435 -69.44 -9.40 -37.36
C SER A 435 -69.34 -10.45 -36.24
N PRO A 436 -69.41 -10.01 -34.96
CA PRO A 436 -69.13 -10.87 -33.80
C PRO A 436 -70.31 -11.81 -33.51
N ARG A 437 -70.36 -12.98 -34.14
CA ARG A 437 -71.34 -14.03 -33.76
C ARG A 437 -71.01 -15.47 -34.14
N ALA A 438 -69.82 -15.77 -34.66
CA ALA A 438 -69.45 -17.14 -35.03
C ALA A 438 -68.03 -17.52 -34.55
N LEU A 439 -67.84 -17.60 -33.23
CA LEU A 439 -66.65 -18.23 -32.62
C LEU A 439 -67.02 -18.78 -31.23
N SER A 440 -67.97 -19.71 -31.20
CA SER A 440 -68.19 -20.60 -30.06
C SER A 440 -67.23 -21.78 -30.20
N HIS A 441 -66.56 -22.14 -29.11
CA HIS A 441 -65.60 -23.24 -28.95
C HIS A 441 -64.15 -22.91 -29.33
N LYS A 442 -63.47 -22.15 -28.46
CA LYS A 442 -62.10 -22.44 -27.98
C LYS A 442 -61.82 -21.61 -26.71
N SER A 443 -61.10 -22.23 -25.79
CA SER A 443 -60.89 -21.88 -24.37
C SER A 443 -60.66 -20.40 -24.03
N GLU A 444 -61.36 -19.95 -23.00
CA GLU A 444 -61.56 -18.56 -22.56
C GLU A 444 -60.43 -17.98 -21.67
N SER A 445 -59.32 -18.69 -21.47
CA SER A 445 -58.34 -18.35 -20.43
C SER A 445 -57.07 -17.62 -20.89
N GLU A 446 -56.84 -17.42 -22.19
CA GLU A 446 -55.66 -16.65 -22.68
C GLU A 446 -56.00 -15.51 -23.67
N LEU A 447 -57.28 -15.36 -24.03
CA LEU A 447 -57.77 -14.39 -25.02
C LEU A 447 -58.38 -13.12 -24.40
N SER A 448 -58.25 -12.91 -23.08
CA SER A 448 -58.88 -11.78 -22.38
C SER A 448 -57.99 -10.52 -22.35
N ALA A 449 -56.67 -10.64 -22.32
CA ALA A 449 -55.74 -9.50 -22.39
C ALA A 449 -55.56 -8.93 -23.82
N ALA A 450 -55.74 -9.77 -24.85
CA ALA A 450 -55.64 -9.36 -26.25
C ALA A 450 -56.97 -8.81 -26.81
N SER A 451 -58.13 -9.32 -26.39
CA SER A 451 -59.44 -8.93 -26.95
C SER A 451 -59.95 -7.54 -26.55
N GLY A 452 -59.38 -6.92 -25.52
CA GLY A 452 -59.62 -5.51 -25.18
C GLY A 452 -58.84 -4.53 -26.06
N LEU A 453 -57.66 -4.95 -26.54
CA LEU A 453 -56.76 -4.14 -27.38
C LEU A 453 -56.99 -4.33 -28.88
N ILE A 454 -57.52 -5.49 -29.28
CA ILE A 454 -57.97 -5.77 -30.67
C ILE A 454 -59.21 -4.93 -31.05
N ARG A 455 -59.93 -4.35 -30.08
CA ARG A 455 -61.12 -3.51 -30.33
C ARG A 455 -60.84 -2.04 -30.67
N HIS A 456 -59.63 -1.53 -30.42
CA HIS A 456 -59.27 -0.12 -30.64
C HIS A 456 -58.23 0.13 -31.71
N VAL A 457 -57.63 -0.94 -32.25
CA VAL A 457 -56.79 -0.88 -33.45
C VAL A 457 -57.58 -1.61 -34.53
N GLY A 458 -58.20 -0.85 -35.44
CA GLY A 458 -59.01 -1.40 -36.52
C GLY A 458 -58.33 -2.61 -37.15
N ILE A 459 -59.05 -3.72 -37.23
CA ILE A 459 -58.63 -4.89 -37.99
C ILE A 459 -58.49 -4.38 -39.42
N THR A 460 -57.25 -4.24 -39.88
CA THR A 460 -56.94 -3.83 -41.24
C THR A 460 -56.63 -5.09 -42.02
N ASN A 461 -56.72 -5.02 -43.36
CA ASN A 461 -56.30 -6.10 -44.26
C ASN A 461 -54.85 -6.57 -44.05
N GLU A 462 -54.08 -5.98 -43.13
CA GLU A 462 -52.68 -6.26 -42.80
C GLU A 462 -52.48 -7.19 -41.59
N THR A 463 -53.51 -7.89 -41.09
CA THR A 463 -53.36 -8.85 -39.98
C THR A 463 -53.79 -10.27 -40.36
N ALA A 464 -53.08 -11.27 -39.82
CA ALA A 464 -53.37 -12.69 -40.03
C ALA A 464 -53.00 -13.53 -38.82
N ILE A 465 -53.45 -14.79 -38.81
CA ILE A 465 -53.08 -15.79 -37.83
C ILE A 465 -52.14 -16.81 -38.48
N VAL A 466 -51.00 -17.04 -37.84
CA VAL A 466 -49.99 -18.02 -38.28
C VAL A 466 -49.53 -18.81 -37.06
N TYR A 467 -49.67 -20.14 -37.09
CA TYR A 467 -49.34 -21.03 -35.96
C TYR A 467 -49.94 -20.56 -34.61
N ASN A 468 -51.22 -20.20 -34.59
CA ASN A 468 -51.95 -19.64 -33.45
C ASN A 468 -51.44 -18.28 -32.90
N ASN A 469 -50.57 -17.58 -33.62
CA ASN A 469 -50.13 -16.23 -33.26
C ASN A 469 -50.69 -15.19 -34.23
N ILE A 470 -51.11 -14.03 -33.71
CA ILE A 470 -51.51 -12.88 -34.54
C ILE A 470 -50.24 -12.21 -35.08
N VAL A 471 -50.17 -12.03 -36.39
CA VAL A 471 -49.05 -11.43 -37.11
C VAL A 471 -49.50 -10.23 -37.94
N LYS A 472 -48.61 -9.24 -38.07
CA LYS A 472 -48.76 -8.13 -39.01
C LYS A 472 -48.08 -8.48 -40.33
N ILE A 473 -48.81 -8.32 -41.43
CA ILE A 473 -48.41 -8.62 -42.80
C ILE A 473 -48.03 -7.34 -43.52
N ARG A 474 -46.84 -7.32 -44.13
CA ARG A 474 -46.51 -6.34 -45.18
C ARG A 474 -46.49 -7.05 -46.53
N ARG A 475 -47.25 -6.54 -47.50
CA ARG A 475 -47.38 -7.12 -48.84
C ARG A 475 -46.51 -6.39 -49.85
N PHE A 476 -45.85 -7.15 -50.69
CA PHE A 476 -45.08 -6.65 -51.82
C PHE A 476 -45.44 -7.47 -53.07
N LYS A 477 -45.52 -6.80 -54.22
CA LYS A 477 -45.75 -7.49 -55.50
C LYS A 477 -44.49 -8.24 -55.92
N GLN A 478 -44.61 -9.53 -56.17
CA GLN A 478 -43.50 -10.35 -56.61
C GLN A 478 -43.46 -10.40 -58.15
N LEU A 479 -42.41 -9.82 -58.74
CA LEU A 479 -42.28 -9.74 -60.21
C LEU A 479 -41.57 -10.96 -60.84
N LYS A 480 -40.77 -11.68 -60.06
CA LYS A 480 -40.00 -12.86 -60.48
C LYS A 480 -39.93 -13.87 -59.34
N ASN A 481 -39.70 -15.14 -59.67
CA ASN A 481 -39.49 -16.16 -58.65
C ASN A 481 -38.23 -15.83 -57.83
N ILE A 482 -38.36 -15.85 -56.50
CA ILE A 482 -37.27 -15.53 -55.57
C ILE A 482 -36.63 -16.85 -55.14
N ASN A 483 -35.34 -16.99 -55.39
CA ASN A 483 -34.53 -18.07 -54.87
C ASN A 483 -33.47 -17.46 -53.95
N PHE A 484 -33.30 -18.00 -52.75
CA PHE A 484 -32.32 -17.52 -51.79
C PHE A 484 -31.08 -18.38 -51.83
N ASP A 485 -29.92 -17.74 -51.94
CA ASP A 485 -28.63 -18.42 -51.83
C ASP A 485 -28.35 -18.85 -50.37
N GLN A 486 -27.36 -19.71 -50.16
CA GLN A 486 -27.06 -20.24 -48.83
C GLN A 486 -26.70 -19.16 -47.80
N THR A 487 -25.99 -18.12 -48.22
CA THR A 487 -25.64 -16.96 -47.40
C THR A 487 -26.86 -16.12 -47.03
N GLU A 488 -27.77 -15.91 -47.99
CA GLU A 488 -29.02 -15.18 -47.78
C GLU A 488 -29.97 -15.95 -46.85
N ALA A 489 -30.07 -17.28 -47.02
CA ALA A 489 -30.86 -18.13 -46.14
C ALA A 489 -30.33 -18.13 -44.69
N GLN A 490 -28.99 -18.08 -44.50
CA GLN A 490 -28.37 -17.91 -43.18
C GLN A 490 -28.67 -16.54 -42.57
N PHE A 491 -28.63 -15.49 -43.39
CA PHE A 491 -29.00 -14.14 -42.94
C PHE A 491 -30.47 -14.09 -42.50
N LEU A 492 -31.40 -14.65 -43.27
CA LEU A 492 -32.82 -14.71 -42.90
C LEU A 492 -33.07 -15.53 -41.62
N LEU A 493 -32.31 -16.60 -41.43
CA LEU A 493 -32.35 -17.36 -40.17
C LEU A 493 -31.87 -16.52 -38.99
N SER A 494 -30.79 -15.76 -39.16
CA SER A 494 -30.28 -14.86 -38.11
C SER A 494 -31.29 -13.76 -37.75
N LEU A 495 -31.99 -13.20 -38.75
CA LEU A 495 -33.07 -12.23 -38.53
C LEU A 495 -34.25 -12.82 -37.77
N LYS A 496 -34.63 -14.06 -38.07
CA LYS A 496 -35.71 -14.75 -37.34
C LYS A 496 -35.33 -15.04 -35.88
N GLN A 497 -34.06 -15.35 -35.62
CA GLN A 497 -33.55 -15.63 -34.26
C GLN A 497 -33.35 -14.36 -33.43
N LEU A 498 -33.40 -13.17 -34.05
CA LEU A 498 -33.18 -11.90 -33.39
C LEU A 498 -34.44 -11.52 -32.58
N VAL A 499 -34.40 -11.83 -31.29
CA VAL A 499 -35.43 -11.48 -30.32
C VAL A 499 -34.82 -10.55 -29.28
N HIS A 500 -35.29 -9.32 -29.23
CA HIS A 500 -34.85 -8.29 -28.29
C HIS A 500 -36.04 -7.42 -27.89
N ASP A 501 -36.04 -6.89 -26.66
CA ASP A 501 -37.18 -6.12 -26.11
C ASP A 501 -37.56 -4.90 -26.96
N ASN A 502 -36.57 -4.29 -27.61
CA ASN A 502 -36.73 -3.10 -28.46
C ASN A 502 -36.86 -3.39 -29.97
N ILE A 503 -36.95 -4.67 -30.39
CA ILE A 503 -37.04 -5.04 -31.81
C ILE A 503 -38.26 -5.94 -32.02
N ASN A 504 -39.10 -5.61 -33.00
CA ASN A 504 -40.25 -6.44 -33.31
C ASN A 504 -39.80 -7.73 -34.03
N PRO A 505 -40.02 -8.93 -33.46
CA PRO A 505 -39.54 -10.17 -34.06
C PRO A 505 -40.19 -10.48 -35.41
N ILE A 506 -39.37 -10.94 -36.36
CA ILE A 506 -39.83 -11.45 -37.66
C ILE A 506 -40.21 -12.92 -37.50
N ILE A 507 -41.42 -13.28 -37.90
CA ILE A 507 -41.95 -14.65 -37.82
C ILE A 507 -41.50 -15.46 -39.04
N GLY A 508 -41.53 -14.84 -40.22
CA GLY A 508 -41.03 -15.43 -41.45
C GLY A 508 -41.49 -14.72 -42.72
N LEU A 509 -41.26 -15.37 -43.85
CA LEU A 509 -41.55 -14.88 -45.19
C LEU A 509 -42.41 -15.88 -45.94
N CYS A 510 -43.39 -15.38 -46.68
CA CYS A 510 -44.20 -16.15 -47.63
C CYS A 510 -43.87 -15.62 -49.04
N TYR A 511 -43.30 -16.46 -49.91
CA TYR A 511 -42.85 -16.05 -51.25
C TYR A 511 -43.08 -17.18 -52.26
N ASN A 512 -43.06 -16.86 -53.56
CA ASN A 512 -43.34 -17.81 -54.65
C ASN A 512 -44.73 -18.48 -54.55
N ASN A 513 -45.72 -17.75 -54.04
CA ASN A 513 -47.09 -18.24 -53.94
C ASN A 513 -47.83 -18.10 -55.28
N PRO A 514 -48.93 -18.84 -55.52
CA PRO A 514 -49.73 -18.74 -56.74
C PRO A 514 -50.27 -17.33 -57.03
N THR A 515 -50.37 -16.49 -55.99
CA THR A 515 -50.85 -15.10 -56.06
C THR A 515 -49.77 -14.10 -56.48
N ASN A 516 -48.51 -14.51 -56.67
CA ASN A 516 -47.37 -13.63 -56.98
C ASN A 516 -47.19 -12.47 -55.98
N GLU A 517 -47.41 -12.75 -54.69
CA GLU A 517 -47.19 -11.81 -53.59
C GLU A 517 -46.09 -12.30 -52.64
N LEU A 518 -45.23 -11.37 -52.21
CA LEU A 518 -44.27 -11.54 -51.13
C LEU A 518 -44.88 -10.97 -49.85
N LEU A 519 -45.04 -11.82 -48.83
CA LEU A 519 -45.56 -11.42 -47.52
C LEU A 519 -44.44 -11.48 -46.48
N VAL A 520 -44.20 -10.36 -45.81
CA VAL A 520 -43.31 -10.29 -44.64
C VAL A 520 -44.16 -10.35 -43.39
N LEU A 521 -43.94 -11.39 -42.58
CA LEU A 521 -44.72 -11.68 -41.38
C LEU A 521 -43.93 -11.29 -40.14
N SER A 522 -44.46 -10.35 -39.37
CA SER A 522 -43.88 -9.88 -38.10
C SER A 522 -44.87 -10.05 -36.97
N LYS A 523 -44.39 -10.17 -35.72
CA LYS A 523 -45.29 -10.28 -34.57
C LYS A 523 -46.21 -9.05 -34.50
N PHE A 524 -47.49 -9.26 -34.22
CA PHE A 524 -48.43 -8.16 -34.05
C PHE A 524 -48.12 -7.36 -32.78
N CYS A 525 -47.92 -6.05 -32.91
CA CYS A 525 -47.75 -5.13 -31.80
C CYS A 525 -49.04 -4.35 -31.58
N SER A 526 -49.68 -4.57 -30.44
CA SER A 526 -50.94 -3.91 -30.07
C SER A 526 -50.79 -2.40 -29.84
N ARG A 527 -49.55 -1.92 -29.64
CA ARG A 527 -49.25 -0.49 -29.46
C ARG A 527 -49.24 0.30 -30.77
N GLY A 528 -49.30 -0.33 -31.95
CA GLY A 528 -49.28 0.40 -33.22
C GLY A 528 -47.93 1.03 -33.57
N THR A 529 -47.86 1.70 -34.72
CA THR A 529 -46.65 2.39 -35.20
C THR A 529 -46.68 3.88 -34.88
N LEU A 530 -45.51 4.53 -34.81
CA LEU A 530 -45.45 5.99 -34.62
C LEU A 530 -46.21 6.76 -35.71
N SER A 531 -46.21 6.23 -36.95
CA SER A 531 -47.00 6.81 -38.05
C SER A 531 -48.49 6.75 -37.78
N GLU A 532 -49.01 5.65 -37.23
CA GLU A 532 -50.43 5.52 -36.85
C GLU A 532 -50.79 6.48 -35.71
N TYR A 533 -49.90 6.67 -34.72
CA TYR A 533 -50.07 7.67 -33.67
C TYR A 533 -50.07 9.12 -34.17
N LEU A 534 -49.27 9.42 -35.20
CA LEU A 534 -49.18 10.77 -35.77
C LEU A 534 -50.43 11.14 -36.60
N HIS A 535 -51.06 10.16 -37.25
CA HIS A 535 -52.19 10.40 -38.16
C HIS A 535 -53.56 10.25 -37.50
N ASN A 536 -53.68 9.57 -36.36
CA ASN A 536 -54.94 9.42 -35.63
C ASN A 536 -55.06 10.45 -34.49
N PRO A 537 -55.91 11.49 -34.61
CA PRO A 537 -56.09 12.50 -33.56
C PRO A 537 -56.74 11.96 -32.28
N GLU A 538 -57.38 10.79 -32.35
CA GLU A 538 -58.03 10.14 -31.19
C GLU A 538 -57.04 9.36 -30.30
N MET A 539 -55.87 8.97 -30.82
CA MET A 539 -54.84 8.29 -30.03
C MET A 539 -53.96 9.30 -29.28
N ARG A 540 -54.37 9.66 -28.07
CA ARG A 540 -53.62 10.62 -27.23
C ARG A 540 -52.42 9.95 -26.55
N MET A 541 -51.21 10.40 -26.89
CA MET A 541 -49.99 10.05 -26.14
C MET A 541 -49.94 10.76 -24.77
N ASP A 542 -49.58 10.02 -23.72
CA ASP A 542 -49.39 10.56 -22.35
C ASP A 542 -48.23 11.58 -22.30
N GLY A 543 -48.35 12.60 -21.46
CA GLY A 543 -47.37 13.68 -21.31
C GLY A 543 -45.98 13.16 -20.93
N LYS A 544 -45.91 12.11 -20.11
CA LYS A 544 -44.65 11.44 -19.74
C LYS A 544 -43.97 10.74 -20.93
N PHE A 545 -44.75 10.18 -21.86
CA PHE A 545 -44.20 9.57 -23.06
C PHE A 545 -43.66 10.63 -24.02
N LYS A 546 -44.37 11.76 -24.19
CA LYS A 546 -43.92 12.86 -25.04
C LYS A 546 -42.59 13.47 -24.57
N THR A 547 -42.41 13.66 -23.26
CA THR A 547 -41.17 14.21 -22.71
C THR A 547 -40.00 13.23 -22.79
N ALA A 548 -40.23 11.94 -22.50
CA ALA A 548 -39.21 10.90 -22.67
C ALA A 548 -38.78 10.78 -24.15
N PHE A 549 -39.75 10.74 -25.07
CA PHE A 549 -39.49 10.65 -26.51
C PHE A 549 -38.73 11.88 -27.04
N LEU A 550 -39.09 13.10 -26.61
CA LEU A 550 -38.36 14.32 -26.94
C LEU A 550 -36.92 14.31 -26.41
N ARG A 551 -36.72 13.85 -25.17
CA ARG A 551 -35.38 13.73 -24.57
C ARG A 551 -34.50 12.78 -25.40
N ASP A 552 -35.01 11.63 -25.80
CA ASP A 552 -34.25 10.66 -26.59
C ASP A 552 -33.87 11.23 -27.97
N ILE A 553 -34.77 11.96 -28.64
CA ILE A 553 -34.47 12.64 -29.91
C ILE A 553 -33.37 13.69 -29.74
N ILE A 554 -33.42 14.48 -28.65
CA ILE A 554 -32.41 15.52 -28.37
C ILE A 554 -31.05 14.88 -28.08
N ASN A 555 -31.02 13.80 -27.29
CA ASN A 555 -29.78 13.12 -26.90
C ASN A 555 -29.07 12.49 -28.11
N VAL A 556 -29.81 11.84 -29.03
CA VAL A 556 -29.24 11.27 -30.28
C VAL A 556 -28.63 12.36 -31.17
N ARG A 557 -29.16 13.59 -31.14
CA ARG A 557 -28.69 14.69 -32.00
C ARG A 557 -27.55 15.50 -31.40
N THR A 558 -27.33 15.44 -30.09
CA THR A 558 -26.33 16.25 -29.38
C THR A 558 -25.08 15.47 -28.95
N GLY A 559 -25.05 14.15 -29.14
CA GLY A 559 -23.85 13.33 -28.92
C GLY A 559 -23.37 13.28 -27.47
N LEU A 560 -24.21 13.68 -26.51
CA LEU A 560 -23.92 13.60 -25.09
C LEU A 560 -24.39 12.23 -24.55
N PRO A 561 -23.50 11.45 -23.91
CA PRO A 561 -23.88 10.16 -23.33
C PRO A 561 -24.87 10.33 -22.17
N SER A 562 -25.83 9.41 -22.10
CA SER A 562 -26.85 9.30 -21.04
C SER A 562 -26.29 8.99 -19.67
#